data_AF-A0A836C6Z4-F1
#
_entry.id   AF-A0A836C6Z4-F1
#
_cell.length_a   1.000
_cell.length_b   1.000
_cell.length_c   1.000
_cell.angle_alpha   90.00
_cell.angle_beta   90.00
_cell.angle_gamma   90.00
#
_symmetry.space_group_name_H-M   'P 1'
#
loop_
_entity.id
_entity.type
_entity.pdbx_description
1 polymer ?
#
loop_
_entity_poly.entity_id
_entity_poly.type
_entity_poly.pdbx_seq_one_letter_code
_entity_poly.pdbx_strand_id
1 'polypeptide(L)' 'AHEHVRRAPIAAGDLITNSYCNSQTGSAAPTLERWADTAFSKDFICTCPQCSGPDATRGVKCAHCADGVVMP' A
#
# COMPACT_ATOMS: atom_id res chain seq x y z
N ALA A 1 17.40 0.98 -22.47
CA ALA A 1 17.68 1.40 -21.08
C ALA A 1 16.35 1.78 -20.45
N HIS A 2 15.90 1.06 -19.42
CA HIS A 2 14.70 1.43 -18.68
C HIS A 2 15.10 2.53 -17.68
N GLU A 3 14.54 3.72 -17.85
CA GLU A 3 14.76 4.82 -16.92
C GLU A 3 13.99 4.55 -15.62
N HIS A 4 14.71 4.39 -14.52
CA HIS A 4 14.11 4.24 -13.20
C HIS A 4 13.69 5.63 -12.69
N VAL A 5 12.41 5.94 -12.86
CA VAL A 5 11.83 7.20 -12.40
C VAL A 5 11.82 7.24 -10.87
N ARG A 6 12.39 8.29 -10.29
CA ARG A 6 12.38 8.53 -8.84
C ARG A 6 11.00 9.04 -8.42
N ARG A 7 10.40 8.42 -7.41
CA ARG A 7 9.09 8.83 -6.87
C ARG A 7 9.19 9.98 -5.86
N ALA A 8 10.37 10.20 -5.28
CA ALA A 8 10.67 11.23 -4.29
C ALA A 8 12.18 11.59 -4.34
N PRO A 9 12.63 12.70 -3.74
CA PRO A 9 14.05 12.96 -3.51
C PRO A 9 14.70 11.78 -2.76
N ILE A 10 15.91 11.39 -3.16
CA ILE A 10 16.68 10.29 -2.56
C ILE A 10 18.02 10.87 -2.11
N ALA A 11 18.30 10.79 -0.81
CA ALA A 11 19.56 11.20 -0.21
C ALA A 11 20.59 10.06 -0.25
N ALA A 12 21.87 10.40 -0.04
CA ALA A 12 22.92 9.40 0.05
C ALA A 12 22.72 8.55 1.32
N GLY A 13 22.69 7.22 1.14
CA GLY A 13 22.43 6.27 2.22
C GLY A 13 20.97 5.81 2.33
N ASP A 14 20.05 6.39 1.56
CA ASP A 14 18.65 5.96 1.55
C ASP A 14 18.49 4.55 0.95
N LEU A 15 17.57 3.78 1.54
CA LEU A 15 17.16 2.49 1.00
C LEU A 15 16.25 2.70 -0.21
N ILE A 16 16.68 2.21 -1.36
CA ILE A 16 15.86 2.20 -2.58
C ILE A 16 14.97 0.95 -2.57
N THR A 17 13.65 1.15 -2.50
CA THR A 17 12.67 0.06 -2.50
C THR A 17 11.74 0.13 -3.70
N ASN A 18 11.26 -1.02 -4.18
CA ASN A 18 10.16 -1.11 -5.14
C ASN A 18 9.03 -1.97 -4.56
N SER A 19 7.80 -1.73 -5.00
CA SER A 19 6.65 -2.54 -4.61
C SER A 19 6.69 -3.89 -5.32
N TYR A 20 6.56 -4.98 -4.55
CA TYR A 20 6.36 -6.32 -5.10
C TYR A 20 4.88 -6.64 -5.35
N CYS A 21 3.94 -5.81 -4.90
CA CYS A 21 2.52 -6.07 -5.09
C CYS A 21 2.18 -6.08 -6.59
N ASN A 22 1.65 -7.20 -7.06
CA ASN A 22 1.24 -7.42 -8.45
C ASN A 22 -0.27 -7.26 -8.66
N SER A 23 -1.03 -6.98 -7.59
CA SER A 23 -2.49 -6.86 -7.66
C SER A 23 -2.90 -5.82 -8.70
N GLN A 24 -4.06 -6.02 -9.33
CA GLN A 24 -4.57 -5.13 -10.37
C GLN A 24 -4.74 -3.67 -9.88
N THR A 25 -4.96 -3.49 -8.58
CA THR A 25 -5.01 -2.20 -7.86
C THR A 25 -3.66 -1.80 -7.24
N GLY A 26 -2.68 -2.71 -7.23
CA GLY A 26 -1.32 -2.51 -6.74
C GLY A 26 -1.29 -1.99 -5.30
N SER A 27 -0.59 -0.87 -5.11
CA SER A 27 -0.51 -0.18 -3.81
C SER A 27 -1.85 0.40 -3.32
N ALA A 28 -2.88 0.49 -4.16
CA ALA A 28 -4.22 0.95 -3.76
C ALA A 28 -5.13 -0.19 -3.24
N ALA A 29 -4.67 -1.45 -3.31
CA ALA A 29 -5.40 -2.57 -2.73
C ALA A 29 -5.48 -2.45 -1.20
N PRO A 30 -6.52 -3.01 -0.56
CA PRO A 30 -6.57 -3.19 0.90
C PRO A 30 -5.32 -3.85 1.48
N THR A 31 -4.98 -3.48 2.71
CA THR A 31 -3.78 -4.01 3.38
C THR A 31 -3.78 -5.54 3.45
N LEU A 32 -4.95 -6.13 3.69
CA LEU A 32 -5.12 -7.59 3.70
C LEU A 32 -4.83 -8.22 2.32
N GLU A 33 -5.24 -7.59 1.22
CA GLU A 33 -4.96 -8.09 -0.12
C GLU A 33 -3.47 -7.99 -0.45
N ARG A 34 -2.80 -6.90 -0.05
CA ARG A 34 -1.35 -6.75 -0.22
C ARG A 34 -0.58 -7.79 0.58
N TRP A 35 -1.04 -8.12 1.80
CA TRP A 35 -0.46 -9.21 2.59
C TRP A 35 -0.69 -10.57 1.96
N ALA A 36 -1.90 -10.85 1.45
CA ALA A 36 -2.17 -12.11 0.76
C ALA A 36 -1.25 -12.28 -0.46
N ASP A 37 -1.09 -11.22 -1.28
CA ASP A 37 -0.22 -11.26 -2.46
C ASP A 37 1.25 -11.44 -2.08
N THR A 38 1.75 -10.71 -1.09
CA THR A 38 3.16 -10.82 -0.66
C THR A 38 3.46 -12.12 0.07
N ALA A 39 2.53 -12.64 0.87
CA ALA A 39 2.65 -13.96 1.48
C ALA A 39 2.71 -15.05 0.41
N PHE A 40 1.83 -15.00 -0.59
CA PHE A 40 1.76 -16.00 -1.65
C PHE A 40 2.94 -15.92 -2.63
N SER A 41 3.30 -14.73 -3.07
CA SER A 41 4.28 -14.55 -4.17
C SER A 41 5.71 -14.32 -3.72
N LYS A 42 5.92 -13.96 -2.44
CA LYS A 42 7.24 -13.59 -1.87
C LYS A 42 7.52 -14.19 -0.49
N ASP A 43 6.59 -14.94 0.09
CA ASP A 43 6.74 -15.62 1.38
C ASP A 43 7.07 -14.68 2.56
N PHE A 44 6.44 -13.49 2.59
CA PHE A 44 6.54 -12.58 3.73
C PHE A 44 5.28 -11.74 3.94
N ILE A 45 5.08 -11.25 5.18
CA ILE A 45 4.06 -10.25 5.51
C ILE A 45 4.69 -8.86 5.49
N CYS A 46 4.18 -7.99 4.61
CA CYS A 46 4.74 -6.66 4.44
C CYS A 46 4.47 -5.73 5.63
N THR A 47 5.52 -5.11 6.16
CA THR A 47 5.48 -4.16 7.29
C THR A 47 5.82 -2.72 6.89
N CYS A 48 5.72 -2.38 5.59
CA CYS A 48 5.97 -1.02 5.13
C CYS A 48 5.02 -0.02 5.84
N PRO A 49 5.33 1.30 5.84
CA PRO A 49 4.53 2.29 6.57
C PRO A 49 3.03 2.26 6.23
N GLN A 50 2.66 1.90 5.00
CA GLN A 50 1.27 1.76 4.59
C GLN A 50 0.59 0.51 5.19
N CYS A 51 1.30 -0.61 5.29
CA CYS A 51 0.76 -1.85 5.87
C CYS A 51 0.77 -1.85 7.40
N SER A 52 1.65 -1.06 8.01
CA SER A 52 1.74 -0.92 9.47
C SER A 52 0.81 0.18 10.02
N GLY A 53 0.27 1.04 9.15
CA GLY A 53 -0.67 2.10 9.51
C GLY A 53 -2.15 1.72 9.32
N PRO A 54 -3.07 2.65 9.60
CA PRO A 54 -4.51 2.47 9.35
C PRO A 54 -4.80 2.17 7.87
N ASP A 55 -5.70 1.21 7.60
CA ASP A 55 -6.04 0.81 6.24
C ASP A 55 -7.02 1.79 5.58
N ALA A 56 -6.49 2.88 5.03
CA ALA A 56 -7.27 3.98 4.45
C ALA A 56 -8.05 3.62 3.16
N THR A 57 -7.97 2.37 2.68
CA THR A 57 -8.67 1.90 1.49
C THR A 57 -10.01 1.24 1.81
N ARG A 58 -10.34 1.00 3.09
CA ARG A 58 -11.56 0.30 3.53
C ARG A 58 -12.59 1.23 4.16
N GLY A 59 -12.90 2.31 3.48
CA GLY A 59 -13.91 3.25 3.95
C GLY A 59 -15.34 2.69 3.92
N VAL A 60 -16.09 2.91 5.00
CA VAL A 60 -17.54 2.69 5.04
C VAL A 60 -18.28 4.02 5.04
N LYS A 61 -19.47 4.08 4.42
CA LYS A 61 -20.28 5.31 4.44
C LYS A 61 -20.65 5.68 5.89
N CYS A 62 -20.50 6.95 6.23
CA CYS A 62 -20.89 7.46 7.53
C CYS A 62 -22.42 7.35 7.70
N ALA A 63 -22.86 6.75 8.80
CA ALA A 63 -24.28 6.58 9.08
C ALA A 63 -24.99 7.88 9.53
N HIS A 64 -24.23 8.94 9.84
CA HIS A 64 -24.76 10.22 10.32
C HIS A 64 -24.77 11.31 9.26
N CYS A 65 -23.80 11.31 8.35
CA CYS A 65 -23.80 12.18 7.18
C CYS A 65 -23.64 11.29 5.94
N ALA A 66 -24.63 11.33 5.04
CA ALA A 66 -24.66 10.45 3.87
C ALA A 66 -23.48 10.64 2.89
N ASP A 67 -22.70 11.71 3.08
CA ASP A 67 -21.55 12.10 2.26
C ASP A 67 -20.19 11.74 2.88
N GLY A 68 -20.14 11.42 4.18
CA GLY A 68 -18.88 11.09 4.86
C GLY A 68 -18.44 9.65 4.65
N VAL A 69 -17.13 9.40 4.75
CA VAL A 69 -16.55 8.05 4.79
C VAL A 69 -15.77 7.89 6.09
N VAL A 70 -16.06 6.81 6.83
CA VAL A 70 -15.37 6.43 8.06
C VAL A 70 -14.36 5.34 7.72
N MET A 71 -13.10 5.55 8.11
CA MET A 71 -12.04 4.55 7.99
C MET A 71 -11.91 3.80 9.33
N PRO A 72 -11.84 2.45 9.31
CA PRO A 72 -11.63 1.65 10.52
C PRO A 72 -10.20 1.76 11.08
#